data_AF-A0A0V1NNV6-F1
#
_entry.id   AF-A0A0V1NNV6-F1
#
_cell.length_a   1.000
_cell.length_b   1.000
_cell.length_c   1.000
_cell.angle_alpha   90.00
_cell.angle_beta   90.00
_cell.angle_gamma   90.00
#
_symmetry.space_group_name_H-M   'P 1'
#
loop_
_entity.id
_entity.type
_entity.pdbx_description
1 polymer ?
#
loop_
_entity_poly.entity_id
_entity_poly.type
_entity_poly.pdbx_seq_one_letter_code
_entity_poly.pdbx_strand_id
1 'polypeptide(L)'
;MHVLLLDESQPVSCPRDFPPDVAVSEHIDRDCQSDPALAKRKIYVNKCSVKNCKQRELVPVECPKCHKNFCFKHRHSADHECSQSSPNSTSALSLSKFSCNLFGFKTRKRETSDNDLRSMNGMDEREALEEAIRRSIADSVQSSTSK
;
A
#
# COMPACT_ATOMS: atom_id res chain seq x y z
N MET A 1 39.97 -22.33 -1.58
CA MET A 1 38.52 -22.66 -1.51
C MET A 1 38.00 -22.02 -0.23
N HIS A 2 37.58 -20.76 -0.30
CA HIS A 2 36.17 -20.35 -0.36
C HIS A 2 35.31 -20.95 0.79
N VAL A 3 35.18 -20.15 1.85
CA VAL A 3 34.06 -19.99 2.80
C VAL A 3 32.91 -21.01 2.76
N LEU A 4 32.69 -21.66 3.91
CA LEU A 4 31.36 -22.01 4.44
C LEU A 4 31.28 -21.37 5.84
N LEU A 5 30.72 -20.16 5.95
CA LEU A 5 29.37 -19.91 6.46
C LEU A 5 29.17 -20.42 7.91
N LEU A 6 29.69 -19.66 8.88
CA LEU A 6 29.12 -19.62 10.23
C LEU A 6 28.14 -18.45 10.28
N ASP A 7 26.94 -18.66 9.73
CA ASP A 7 25.76 -17.82 9.96
C ASP A 7 25.13 -18.27 11.28
N GLU A 8 25.80 -17.96 12.40
CA GLU A 8 25.26 -18.28 13.73
C GLU A 8 24.58 -17.05 14.32
N SER A 9 23.26 -16.98 14.15
CA SER A 9 22.39 -16.13 14.96
C SER A 9 22.50 -16.58 16.42
N GLN A 10 23.25 -15.83 17.24
CA GLN A 10 23.35 -16.09 18.67
C GLN A 10 21.95 -16.08 19.32
N PRO A 11 21.62 -17.08 20.15
CA PRO A 11 20.27 -17.23 20.69
C PRO A 11 19.92 -16.06 21.62
N VAL A 12 18.65 -15.64 21.58
CA VAL A 12 18.12 -14.61 22.50
C VAL A 12 18.18 -15.18 23.92
N SER A 13 18.99 -14.56 24.78
CA SER A 13 19.07 -14.96 26.19
C SER A 13 17.83 -14.46 26.93
N CYS A 14 17.06 -15.39 27.47
CA CYS A 14 15.91 -15.09 28.34
C CYS A 14 16.02 -15.89 29.65
N PRO A 15 15.50 -15.34 30.78
CA PRO A 15 15.39 -16.08 32.04
C PRO A 15 14.49 -17.31 31.88
N ARG A 16 14.73 -18.37 32.68
CA ARG A 16 13.98 -19.64 32.60
C ARG A 16 12.47 -19.49 32.79
N ASP A 17 12.06 -18.50 33.56
CA ASP A 17 10.65 -18.26 33.89
C ASP A 17 9.96 -17.28 32.93
N PHE A 18 10.67 -16.82 31.89
CA PHE A 18 10.14 -15.93 30.88
C PHE A 18 9.85 -16.70 29.58
N PRO A 19 8.65 -16.53 28.98
CA PRO A 19 8.30 -17.25 27.77
C PRO A 19 9.23 -16.87 26.60
N PRO A 20 9.85 -17.84 25.94
CA PRO A 20 10.87 -17.58 24.91
C PRO A 20 10.29 -16.84 23.70
N ASP A 21 9.04 -17.13 23.32
CA ASP A 21 8.38 -16.47 22.18
C ASP A 21 8.23 -14.97 22.40
N VAL A 22 7.93 -14.56 23.64
CA VAL A 22 7.84 -13.14 24.00
C VAL A 22 9.21 -12.49 23.99
N ALA A 23 10.26 -13.20 24.43
CA ALA A 23 11.63 -12.66 24.46
C ALA A 23 12.16 -12.41 23.04
N VAL A 24 11.90 -13.36 22.16
CA VAL A 24 12.26 -13.25 20.74
C VAL A 24 11.44 -12.14 20.09
N SER A 25 10.14 -12.03 20.38
CA SER A 25 9.28 -10.97 19.85
C SER A 25 9.78 -9.58 20.28
N GLU A 26 10.00 -9.37 21.58
CA GLU A 26 10.53 -8.09 22.10
C GLU A 26 11.91 -7.78 21.51
N HIS A 27 12.77 -8.78 21.36
CA HIS A 27 14.07 -8.62 20.73
C HIS A 27 13.99 -8.18 19.26
N ILE A 28 13.04 -8.73 18.50
CA ILE A 28 12.79 -8.33 17.11
C ILE A 28 12.26 -6.89 17.06
N ASP A 29 11.29 -6.57 17.93
CA ASP A 29 10.66 -5.24 17.99
C ASP A 29 11.62 -4.14 18.45
N ARG A 30 12.61 -4.46 19.29
CA ARG A 30 13.65 -3.53 19.78
C ARG A 30 14.87 -3.43 18.87
N ASP A 31 14.72 -3.83 17.61
CA ASP A 31 15.75 -3.85 16.58
C ASP A 31 16.99 -4.69 16.96
N CYS A 32 16.98 -5.97 16.60
CA CYS A 32 18.13 -6.87 16.72
C CYS A 32 19.44 -6.20 16.25
N GLN A 33 20.39 -6.05 17.17
CA GLN A 33 21.68 -5.37 16.94
C GLN A 33 22.80 -6.30 16.47
N SER A 34 22.52 -7.58 16.19
CA SER A 34 23.54 -8.49 15.67
C SER A 34 24.13 -7.94 14.36
N ASP A 35 25.45 -8.11 14.17
CA ASP A 35 26.16 -7.67 12.96
C ASP A 35 25.50 -8.16 11.64
N PRO A 36 25.05 -9.44 11.52
CA PRO A 36 24.27 -9.88 10.37
C PRO A 36 22.92 -9.16 10.23
N ALA A 37 22.26 -8.76 11.32
CA ALA A 37 21.04 -7.96 11.27
C ALA A 37 21.32 -6.52 10.82
N LEU A 38 22.45 -5.92 11.17
CA LEU A 38 22.84 -4.59 10.67
C LEU A 38 23.19 -4.62 9.17
N ALA A 39 23.93 -5.65 8.72
CA ALA A 39 24.31 -5.79 7.31
C ALA A 39 23.11 -6.06 6.38
N LYS A 40 22.12 -6.85 6.83
CA LYS A 40 20.86 -7.13 6.10
C LYS A 40 19.91 -5.92 6.06
N ARG A 41 20.07 -4.92 6.95
CA ARG A 41 19.20 -3.74 7.09
C ARG A 41 19.55 -2.55 6.19
N LYS A 42 20.13 -2.75 5.01
CA LYS A 42 20.17 -1.68 3.99
C LYS A 42 18.76 -1.48 3.43
N ILE A 43 17.88 -0.91 4.24
CA ILE A 43 16.44 -0.73 3.99
C ILE A 43 16.24 0.31 2.88
N TYR A 44 17.06 1.37 2.88
CA TYR A 44 17.04 2.42 1.88
C TYR A 44 18.21 2.28 0.92
N VAL A 45 18.10 1.40 -0.08
CA VAL A 45 19.19 1.19 -1.07
C VAL A 45 19.04 2.15 -2.25
N ASN A 46 17.82 2.28 -2.76
CA ASN A 46 17.51 2.87 -4.05
C ASN A 46 17.60 4.39 -4.00
N LYS A 47 18.57 4.99 -4.68
CA LYS A 47 18.78 6.45 -4.70
C LYS A 47 18.03 7.07 -5.89
N CYS A 48 17.40 8.21 -5.65
CA CYS A 48 16.80 9.00 -6.74
C CYS A 48 17.89 9.60 -7.66
N SER A 49 17.67 9.51 -8.97
CA SER A 49 18.62 10.01 -9.99
C SER A 49 18.42 11.49 -10.37
N VAL A 50 17.41 12.18 -9.83
CA VAL A 50 17.16 13.61 -10.06
C VAL A 50 18.22 14.47 -9.35
N LYS A 51 18.76 15.47 -10.06
CA LYS A 51 19.68 16.46 -9.50
C LYS A 51 19.00 17.16 -8.31
N ASN A 52 19.70 17.25 -7.19
CA ASN A 52 19.21 17.83 -5.92
C ASN A 52 18.19 16.99 -5.14
N CYS A 53 17.91 15.75 -5.55
CA CYS A 53 17.12 14.83 -4.73
C CYS A 53 18.03 13.88 -3.94
N LYS A 54 17.96 13.93 -2.60
CA LYS A 54 18.70 13.01 -1.71
C LYS A 54 17.83 11.86 -1.17
N GLN A 55 16.58 11.75 -1.64
CA GLN A 55 15.68 10.70 -1.18
C GLN A 55 16.16 9.32 -1.63
N ARG A 56 15.94 8.35 -0.75
CA ARG A 56 16.17 6.94 -0.99
C ARG A 56 14.89 6.19 -0.72
N GLU A 57 14.55 5.24 -1.57
CA GLU A 57 13.34 4.43 -1.45
C GLU A 57 13.63 3.00 -1.04
N LEU A 58 12.65 2.39 -0.39
CA LEU A 58 12.65 0.99 0.03
C LEU A 58 12.62 0.05 -1.18
N VAL A 59 11.76 0.40 -2.13
CA VAL A 59 11.55 -0.36 -3.36
C VAL A 59 12.21 0.35 -4.54
N PRO A 60 12.71 -0.39 -5.54
CA PRO A 60 13.19 0.21 -6.76
C PRO A 60 12.02 0.83 -7.52
N VAL A 61 12.09 2.13 -7.82
CA VAL A 61 11.11 2.83 -8.65
C VAL A 61 11.80 3.21 -9.96
N GLU A 62 11.68 2.34 -10.94
CA GLU A 62 12.31 2.51 -12.25
C GLU A 62 11.36 3.19 -13.23
N CYS A 63 11.84 4.20 -13.94
CA CYS A 63 11.09 4.80 -15.03
C CYS A 63 11.08 3.86 -16.26
N PRO A 64 9.92 3.53 -16.85
CA PRO A 64 9.84 2.61 -17.98
C PRO A 64 10.44 3.17 -19.28
N LYS A 65 10.73 4.47 -19.34
CA LYS A 65 11.28 5.14 -20.52
C LYS A 65 12.80 5.27 -20.43
N CYS A 66 13.32 5.73 -19.30
CA CYS A 66 14.76 5.98 -19.15
C CYS A 66 15.49 4.96 -18.27
N HIS A 67 14.78 3.98 -17.69
CA HIS A 67 15.31 2.91 -16.85
C HIS A 67 16.20 3.38 -15.69
N LYS A 68 15.98 4.62 -15.23
CA LYS A 68 16.64 5.20 -14.05
C LYS A 68 15.74 5.07 -12.83
N ASN A 69 16.38 5.00 -11.67
CA ASN A 69 15.70 4.89 -10.37
C ASN A 69 15.37 6.28 -9.80
N PHE A 70 14.16 6.44 -9.27
CA PHE A 70 13.62 7.70 -8.76
C PHE A 70 12.94 7.52 -7.41
N CYS A 71 12.62 8.61 -6.70
CA CYS A 71 11.76 8.55 -5.53
C CYS A 71 10.27 8.62 -5.94
N PHE A 72 9.35 8.37 -5.01
CA PHE A 72 7.90 8.46 -5.32
C PHE A 72 7.48 9.84 -5.81
N LYS A 73 8.18 10.90 -5.38
CA LYS A 73 7.94 12.28 -5.85
C LYS A 73 8.41 12.52 -7.29
N HIS A 74 9.40 11.77 -7.77
CA HIS A 74 10.00 11.96 -9.10
C HIS A 74 9.72 10.80 -10.07
N ARG A 75 8.72 9.96 -9.76
CA ARG A 75 8.39 8.76 -10.55
C ARG A 75 7.88 9.10 -11.95
N HIS A 76 7.11 10.18 -12.10
CA HIS A 76 6.55 10.54 -13.41
C HIS A 76 7.56 11.25 -14.28
N SER A 77 7.38 11.15 -15.61
CA SER A 77 8.26 11.79 -16.59
C SER A 77 8.22 13.32 -16.61
N ALA A 78 7.27 13.95 -15.91
CA ALA A 78 7.22 15.40 -15.74
C ALA A 78 8.09 15.87 -14.56
N ASP A 79 8.31 14.99 -13.58
CA ASP A 79 9.04 15.28 -12.33
C ASP A 79 10.54 14.96 -12.45
N HIS A 80 10.97 14.41 -13.58
CA HIS A 80 12.38 14.22 -13.92
C HIS A 80 12.64 14.48 -15.39
N GLU A 81 13.86 14.91 -15.71
CA GLU A 81 14.32 15.06 -17.09
C GLU A 81 14.54 13.68 -17.72
N CYS A 82 13.48 13.13 -18.32
CA CYS A 82 13.49 11.80 -18.91
C CYS A 82 14.31 11.81 -20.21
N SER A 83 15.44 11.11 -20.23
CA SER A 83 16.34 11.09 -21.41
C SER A 83 15.70 10.58 -22.70
N GLN A 84 14.58 9.85 -22.64
CA GLN A 84 13.82 9.39 -23.80
C GLN A 84 12.60 10.27 -24.15
N SER A 85 12.37 11.37 -23.44
CA SER A 85 11.52 12.43 -23.97
C SER A 85 12.34 13.22 -24.98
N SER A 86 12.40 12.73 -26.22
CA SER A 86 12.57 13.69 -27.31
C SER A 86 11.41 14.69 -27.19
N PRO A 87 11.64 16.02 -27.14
CA PRO A 87 10.58 16.99 -27.31
C PRO A 87 10.17 17.04 -28.79
N ASN A 88 9.77 15.91 -29.37
CA ASN A 88 9.13 15.87 -30.67
C ASN A 88 7.62 16.01 -30.49
N SER A 89 7.22 17.23 -30.15
CA SER A 89 5.87 17.71 -30.42
C SER A 89 5.92 19.22 -30.62
N THR A 90 6.54 19.64 -31.73
CA THR A 90 5.97 20.72 -32.52
C THR A 90 4.65 20.20 -33.12
N SER A 91 3.53 20.54 -32.50
CA SER A 91 2.25 20.64 -33.23
C SER A 91 1.30 21.50 -32.42
N ALA A 92 1.19 22.73 -32.89
CA ALA A 92 0.03 23.61 -32.89
C ALA A 92 -1.22 23.17 -32.11
N LEU A 93 -1.76 24.15 -31.39
CA LEU A 93 -3.19 24.32 -31.07
C LEU A 93 -4.10 23.56 -32.04
N SER A 94 -4.75 22.50 -31.54
CA SER A 94 -5.93 21.95 -32.21
C SER A 94 -7.03 21.78 -31.17
N LEU A 95 -7.77 22.86 -30.95
CA LEU A 95 -9.12 22.82 -30.40
C LEU A 95 -10.01 22.13 -31.45
N SER A 96 -9.89 20.81 -31.58
CA SER A 96 -10.84 20.02 -32.36
C SER A 96 -12.01 19.67 -31.45
N LYS A 97 -13.17 20.25 -31.78
CA LYS A 97 -14.46 19.90 -31.21
C LYS A 97 -14.69 18.40 -31.39
N PHE A 98 -14.46 17.61 -30.34
CA PHE A 98 -14.96 16.25 -30.29
C PHE A 98 -16.47 16.31 -30.03
N SER A 99 -17.24 16.29 -31.13
CA SER A 99 -18.62 15.82 -31.12
C SER A 99 -18.60 14.30 -30.96
N CYS A 100 -18.53 13.80 -29.72
CA CYS A 100 -18.84 12.42 -29.45
C CYS A 100 -20.36 12.30 -29.27
N ASN A 101 -21.01 11.72 -30.29
CA ASN A 101 -22.40 11.31 -30.19
C ASN A 101 -22.47 9.78 -30.34
N LEU A 102 -23.02 9.14 -29.29
CA LEU A 102 -23.65 7.80 -29.23
C LEU A 102 -22.69 6.59 -29.29
N PHE A 103 -22.26 6.00 -28.17
CA PHE A 103 -23.07 5.21 -27.21
C PHE A 103 -22.49 5.25 -25.78
N GLY A 104 -23.30 5.69 -24.80
CA GLY A 104 -23.47 4.87 -23.58
C GLY A 104 -23.07 5.37 -22.19
N PHE A 105 -22.32 6.47 -21.99
CA PHE A 105 -21.92 6.87 -20.62
C PHE A 105 -22.28 8.32 -20.33
N LYS A 106 -23.53 8.55 -19.90
CA LYS A 106 -23.96 9.85 -19.37
C LYS A 106 -23.54 9.98 -17.90
N THR A 107 -22.62 10.89 -17.65
CA THR A 107 -22.54 11.58 -16.36
C THR A 107 -23.85 12.34 -16.12
N ARG A 108 -24.45 12.20 -14.93
CA ARG A 108 -25.45 13.17 -14.47
C ARG A 108 -25.18 13.60 -13.03
N LYS A 109 -24.86 14.89 -12.95
CA LYS A 109 -25.24 15.87 -11.95
C LYS A 109 -26.38 15.41 -11.03
N ARG A 110 -26.12 15.52 -9.73
CA ARG A 110 -27.09 15.59 -8.63
C ARG A 110 -28.28 16.49 -9.04
N GLU A 111 -29.52 16.07 -8.76
CA GLU A 111 -30.51 16.68 -7.83
C GLU A 111 -31.89 15.98 -8.02
N THR A 112 -32.50 15.60 -6.89
CA THR A 112 -33.91 15.23 -6.61
C THR A 112 -34.59 14.04 -7.33
N SER A 113 -35.00 13.09 -6.48
CA SER A 113 -36.10 12.10 -6.58
C SER A 113 -36.80 11.91 -7.92
N ASP A 114 -36.78 10.68 -8.43
CA ASP A 114 -38.02 9.94 -8.58
C ASP A 114 -37.76 8.42 -8.62
N ASN A 115 -38.66 7.74 -7.93
CA ASN A 115 -38.74 6.34 -7.58
C ASN A 115 -38.79 5.43 -8.83
N ASP A 116 -38.05 4.32 -8.83
CA ASP A 116 -38.42 2.99 -9.38
C ASP A 116 -37.20 2.17 -9.85
N LEU A 117 -36.61 1.41 -8.91
CA LEU A 117 -36.37 -0.03 -9.02
C LEU A 117 -35.78 -0.56 -7.70
N ARG A 118 -36.54 -0.41 -6.62
CA ARG A 118 -36.26 -1.06 -5.33
C ARG A 118 -37.45 -1.94 -4.99
N SER A 119 -37.36 -3.24 -5.30
CA SER A 119 -37.96 -4.34 -4.53
C SER A 119 -37.98 -5.63 -5.34
N MET A 120 -37.16 -6.60 -4.92
CA MET A 120 -37.55 -8.01 -4.79
C MET A 120 -36.56 -8.65 -3.81
N ASN A 121 -36.94 -8.68 -2.53
CA ASN A 121 -36.49 -9.63 -1.50
C ASN A 121 -35.02 -10.09 -1.53
N GLY A 122 -34.11 -9.20 -1.18
CA GLY A 122 -32.78 -9.55 -0.72
C GLY A 122 -32.33 -8.49 0.27
N MET A 123 -32.25 -8.84 1.55
CA MET A 123 -31.48 -8.01 2.49
C MET A 123 -30.07 -7.94 1.92
N ASP A 124 -29.55 -6.73 1.72
CA ASP A 124 -28.17 -6.59 1.30
C ASP A 124 -27.26 -7.25 2.35
N GLU A 125 -26.16 -7.87 1.88
CA GLU A 125 -25.25 -8.62 2.74
C GLU A 125 -24.72 -7.78 3.91
N ARG A 126 -24.67 -6.45 3.73
CA ARG A 126 -24.29 -5.49 4.75
C ARG A 126 -25.37 -5.35 5.84
N GLU A 127 -26.64 -5.17 5.48
CA GLU A 127 -27.77 -5.11 6.43
C GLU A 127 -27.92 -6.44 7.22
N ALA A 128 -27.75 -7.58 6.54
CA ALA A 128 -27.79 -8.89 7.21
C ALA A 128 -26.65 -9.07 8.23
N LEU A 129 -25.43 -8.60 7.90
CA LEU A 129 -24.29 -8.64 8.80
C LEU A 129 -24.49 -7.73 10.03
N GLU A 130 -24.94 -6.49 9.80
CA GLU A 130 -25.20 -5.54 10.89
C GLU A 130 -26.24 -6.09 11.87
N GLU A 131 -27.30 -6.72 11.36
CA GLU A 131 -28.35 -7.30 12.20
C GLU A 131 -27.88 -8.56 12.95
N ALA A 132 -27.03 -9.39 12.36
CA ALA A 132 -26.43 -10.54 13.04
C ALA A 132 -25.52 -10.11 14.23
N ILE A 133 -24.73 -9.05 14.04
CA ILE A 133 -23.89 -8.47 15.10
C ILE A 133 -24.78 -7.94 16.24
N ARG A 134 -25.87 -7.23 15.91
CA ARG A 134 -26.80 -6.67 16.89
C ARG A 134 -27.43 -7.76 17.79
N ARG A 135 -27.83 -8.90 17.21
CA ARG A 135 -28.39 -10.04 17.96
C ARG A 135 -27.38 -10.71 18.88
N SER A 136 -26.16 -10.93 18.38
CA SER A 136 -25.08 -11.53 19.20
C SER A 136 -24.74 -10.67 20.43
N ILE A 137 -24.84 -9.35 20.32
CA ILE A 137 -24.66 -8.43 21.45
C ILE A 137 -25.85 -8.50 22.41
N ALA A 138 -27.09 -8.52 21.89
CA ALA A 138 -28.29 -8.61 22.73
C ALA A 138 -28.35 -9.90 23.55
N ASP A 139 -27.99 -11.04 22.98
CA ASP A 139 -27.93 -12.33 23.68
C ASP A 139 -26.86 -12.32 24.78
N SER A 140 -25.73 -11.65 24.54
CA SER A 140 -24.69 -11.44 25.55
C SER A 140 -25.18 -10.59 26.72
N VAL A 141 -26.06 -9.60 26.46
CA VAL A 141 -26.67 -8.75 27.50
C VAL A 141 -27.76 -9.49 28.29
N GLN A 142 -28.54 -10.38 27.65
CA GLN A 142 -29.54 -11.19 28.36
C GLN A 142 -28.90 -12.24 29.28
N SER A 143 -27.79 -12.86 28.84
CA SER A 143 -27.08 -13.84 29.68
C SER A 143 -26.44 -13.23 30.93
N SER A 144 -26.12 -11.94 30.91
CA SER A 144 -25.54 -11.21 32.05
C SER A 144 -26.56 -10.60 33.01
N THR A 145 -27.85 -10.56 32.65
CA THR A 145 -28.91 -9.95 33.47
C THR A 145 -29.81 -10.94 34.21
N SER A 146 -29.60 -12.26 34.02
CA SER A 146 -30.35 -13.34 34.72
C SER A 146 -29.60 -13.96 35.91
N LYS A 147 -28.83 -13.17 36.68
CA LYS A 147 -28.25 -13.61 37.95
C LYS A 147 -28.55 -12.63 39.08
#